data_AF-A0A957SHC9-F1
#
_entry.id   AF-A0A957SHC9-F1
#
_cell.length_a   1.000
_cell.length_b   1.000
_cell.length_c   1.000
_cell.angle_alpha   90.00
_cell.angle_beta   90.00
_cell.angle_gamma   90.00
#
_symmetry.space_group_name_H-M   'P 1'
#
loop_
_entity.id
_entity.type
_entity.pdbx_description
1 polymer ?
#
loop_
_entity_poly.entity_id
_entity_poly.type
_entity_poly.pdbx_seq_one_letter_code
_entity_poly.pdbx_strand_id
1 'polypeptide(L)'
;GYTVLETFDNRHIVVPNSVMATQITVNLTRVDPRAMAIVPINISYASDVEKARQILVNLAEAHPLVKEVVNCPLIALGDSAVTLSLRAWCANAGDASQVEFALYEQIIDRYRQAGIELPYPYSNVVLHQAAASQAAPENGA
;
A
#
# COMPACT_ATOMS: atom_id res chain seq x y z
N GLY A 1 33.65 5.83 -21.11
CA GLY A 1 33.42 5.52 -19.68
C GLY A 1 32.10 4.81 -19.54
N TYR A 2 31.97 3.97 -18.53
CA TYR A 2 30.72 3.27 -18.17
C TYR A 2 30.50 3.43 -16.67
N THR A 3 29.23 3.41 -16.27
CA THR A 3 28.81 3.43 -14.87
C THR A 3 28.24 2.06 -14.53
N VAL A 4 28.63 1.47 -13.42
CA VAL A 4 28.08 0.19 -12.95
C VAL A 4 27.14 0.49 -11.78
N LEU A 5 25.91 -0.01 -11.87
CA LEU A 5 24.95 0.00 -10.78
C LEU A 5 24.88 -1.41 -10.21
N GLU A 6 24.91 -1.53 -8.89
CA GLU A 6 24.69 -2.79 -8.19
C GLU A 6 23.27 -2.82 -7.66
N THR A 7 22.53 -3.88 -7.95
CA THR A 7 21.17 -4.08 -7.44
C THR A 7 21.20 -4.78 -6.10
N PHE A 8 20.10 -4.69 -5.34
CA PHE A 8 19.95 -5.36 -4.04
C PHE A 8 20.10 -6.89 -4.09
N ASP A 9 19.89 -7.50 -5.26
CA ASP A 9 20.10 -8.93 -5.50
C ASP A 9 21.46 -9.23 -6.15
N ASN A 10 22.44 -8.34 -5.97
CA ASN A 10 23.84 -8.53 -6.38
C ASN A 10 24.02 -8.68 -7.90
N ARG A 11 23.22 -7.96 -8.71
CA ARG A 11 23.43 -7.87 -10.16
C ARG A 11 24.15 -6.60 -10.52
N HIS A 12 25.02 -6.70 -11.53
CA HIS A 12 25.75 -5.56 -12.06
C HIS A 12 25.06 -5.08 -13.35
N ILE A 13 24.48 -3.89 -13.29
CA ILE A 13 23.92 -3.20 -14.46
C ILE A 13 24.99 -2.24 -14.98
N VAL A 14 25.54 -2.55 -16.15
CA VAL A 14 26.53 -1.69 -16.81
C VAL A 14 25.83 -0.72 -17.75
N VAL A 15 25.89 0.57 -17.44
CA VAL A 15 25.29 1.63 -18.26
C VAL A 15 26.39 2.42 -19.00
N PRO A 16 26.37 2.47 -20.34
CA PRO A 16 27.27 3.32 -21.11
C PRO A 16 27.04 4.81 -20.78
N ASN A 17 28.12 5.57 -20.55
CA ASN A 17 27.98 6.99 -20.20
C ASN A 17 27.31 7.83 -21.31
N SER A 18 27.38 7.38 -22.57
CA SER A 18 26.71 8.02 -23.71
C SER A 18 25.18 7.99 -23.61
N VAL A 19 24.61 7.04 -22.86
CA VAL A 19 23.17 6.93 -22.61
C VAL A 19 22.77 7.78 -21.40
N MET A 20 23.62 7.84 -20.37
CA MET A 20 23.39 8.64 -19.16
C MET A 20 23.43 10.16 -19.41
N ALA A 21 24.28 10.63 -20.34
CA ALA A 21 24.43 12.06 -20.63
C ALA A 21 23.15 12.71 -21.20
N THR A 22 22.22 11.92 -21.73
CA THR A 22 21.02 12.37 -22.44
C THR A 22 19.75 12.31 -21.58
N GLN A 23 19.82 11.77 -20.36
CA GLN A 23 18.65 11.53 -19.50
C GLN A 23 18.78 12.24 -18.14
N ILE A 24 17.64 12.68 -17.59
CA ILE A 24 17.56 13.29 -16.25
C ILE A 24 17.93 12.21 -15.22
N THR A 25 19.09 12.35 -14.58
CA THR A 25 19.54 11.45 -13.52
C THR A 25 19.01 11.95 -12.17
N VAL A 26 18.01 11.26 -11.62
CA VAL A 26 17.53 11.50 -10.25
C VAL A 26 18.38 10.67 -9.30
N ASN A 27 19.34 11.31 -8.62
CA ASN A 27 20.15 10.67 -7.58
C ASN A 27 19.50 10.93 -6.21
N LEU A 28 18.90 9.89 -5.65
CA LEU A 28 18.12 9.96 -4.41
C LEU A 28 18.99 10.16 -3.14
N THR A 29 20.30 9.88 -3.19
CA THR A 29 21.13 9.71 -1.97
C THR A 29 22.41 10.55 -1.93
N ARG A 30 22.68 11.41 -2.92
CA ARG A 30 23.99 12.11 -3.02
C ARG A 30 24.22 13.21 -1.98
N VAL A 31 23.18 13.70 -1.28
CA VAL A 31 23.28 14.84 -0.35
C VAL A 31 22.65 14.54 1.02
N ASP A 32 21.53 13.81 1.05
CA ASP A 32 20.92 13.31 2.28
C ASP A 32 20.69 11.80 2.13
N PRO A 33 21.27 10.95 3.00
CA PRO A 33 21.05 9.50 2.92
C PRO A 33 19.63 9.10 3.33
N ARG A 34 18.85 10.00 3.92
CA ARG A 34 17.48 9.70 4.38
C ARG A 34 16.62 9.13 3.26
N ALA A 35 15.88 8.10 3.62
CA ALA A 35 14.90 7.49 2.75
C ALA A 35 13.55 7.45 3.47
N MET A 36 12.48 7.54 2.69
CA MET A 36 11.12 7.50 3.21
C MET A 36 10.59 6.07 3.12
N ALA A 37 10.19 5.50 4.25
CA ALA A 37 9.35 4.31 4.28
C ALA A 37 7.93 4.72 3.89
N ILE A 38 7.36 4.07 2.88
CA ILE A 38 6.00 4.32 2.39
C ILE A 38 5.22 3.02 2.53
N VAL A 39 4.26 2.99 3.45
CA VAL A 39 3.50 1.78 3.79
C VAL A 39 2.03 1.96 3.42
N PRO A 40 1.63 1.56 2.19
CA PRO A 40 0.23 1.53 1.79
C PRO A 40 -0.52 0.34 2.41
N ILE A 41 -1.66 0.58 3.05
CA ILE A 41 -2.52 -0.43 3.66
C ILE A 41 -3.97 -0.20 3.26
N ASN A 42 -4.63 -1.28 2.86
CA ASN A 42 -6.05 -1.30 2.58
C ASN A 42 -6.85 -1.66 3.84
N ILE A 43 -7.92 -0.93 4.09
CA ILE A 43 -8.91 -1.21 5.15
C ILE A 43 -10.31 -1.30 4.54
N SER A 44 -11.19 -2.10 5.15
CA SER A 44 -12.60 -2.22 4.75
C SER A 44 -13.33 -0.89 4.93
N TYR A 45 -14.32 -0.61 4.07
CA TYR A 45 -15.19 0.57 4.21
C TYR A 45 -15.98 0.59 5.53
N ALA A 46 -16.18 -0.57 6.16
CA ALA A 46 -16.85 -0.69 7.45
C ALA A 46 -15.93 -0.36 8.64
N SER A 47 -14.62 -0.25 8.42
CA SER A 47 -13.65 0.02 9.49
C SER A 47 -13.54 1.51 9.83
N ASP A 48 -13.21 1.79 11.09
CA ASP A 48 -12.90 3.16 11.54
C ASP A 48 -11.54 3.60 10.99
N VAL A 49 -11.59 4.49 9.99
CA VAL A 49 -10.42 5.02 9.28
C VAL A 49 -9.49 5.81 10.21
N GLU A 50 -10.04 6.57 11.16
CA GLU A 50 -9.22 7.38 12.05
C GLU A 50 -8.51 6.51 13.09
N LYS A 51 -9.22 5.51 13.62
CA LYS A 51 -8.61 4.50 14.49
C LYS A 51 -7.50 3.72 13.78
N ALA A 52 -7.71 3.33 12.52
CA ALA A 52 -6.69 2.67 11.70
C ALA A 52 -5.44 3.54 11.54
N ARG A 53 -5.66 4.81 11.17
CA ARG A 53 -4.59 5.81 11.04
C ARG A 53 -3.80 5.98 12.32
N GLN A 54 -4.48 6.13 13.46
CA GLN A 54 -3.81 6.32 14.74
C GLN A 54 -2.93 5.10 15.09
N ILE A 55 -3.39 3.88 14.81
CA ILE A 55 -2.59 2.68 15.02
C ILE A 55 -1.34 2.68 14.13
N LEU A 56 -1.45 3.03 12.85
CA LEU A 56 -0.30 3.12 11.94
C LEU A 56 0.73 4.13 12.44
N VAL A 57 0.28 5.33 12.81
CA VAL A 57 1.16 6.40 13.32
C VAL A 57 1.84 5.93 14.61
N ASN A 58 1.09 5.37 15.57
CA ASN A 58 1.66 4.89 16.83
C ASN A 58 2.70 3.79 16.62
N LEU A 59 2.46 2.85 15.70
CA LEU A 59 3.41 1.79 15.36
C LEU A 59 4.69 2.37 14.75
N ALA A 60 4.54 3.36 13.87
CA ALA A 60 5.68 4.03 13.23
C ALA A 60 6.51 4.83 14.24
N GLU A 61 5.87 5.60 15.12
CA GLU A 61 6.52 6.38 16.18
C GLU A 61 7.24 5.49 17.19
N ALA A 62 6.73 4.29 17.45
CA ALA A 62 7.36 3.32 18.35
C ALA A 62 8.55 2.58 17.71
N HIS A 63 8.73 2.66 16.38
CA HIS A 63 9.74 1.87 15.68
C HIS A 63 11.13 2.53 15.79
N PRO A 64 12.18 1.84 16.27
CA PRO A 64 13.48 2.46 16.59
C PRO A 64 14.24 3.03 15.39
N LEU A 65 13.99 2.51 14.19
CA LEU A 65 14.61 2.97 12.94
C LEU A 65 13.88 4.17 12.30
N VAL A 66 12.67 4.50 12.76
CA VAL A 66 11.93 5.68 12.31
C VAL A 66 12.50 6.92 13.00
N LYS A 67 12.77 7.97 12.23
CA LYS A 67 13.23 9.27 12.73
C LYS A 67 12.11 10.27 12.87
N GLU A 68 11.18 10.26 11.93
CA GLU A 68 10.08 11.22 11.86
C GLU A 68 8.92 10.59 11.11
N VAL A 69 7.71 10.65 11.67
CA VAL A 69 6.49 10.31 10.95
C VAL A 69 5.97 11.58 10.26
N VAL A 70 5.84 11.52 8.94
CA VAL A 70 5.46 12.69 8.13
C VAL A 70 3.94 12.85 8.11
N ASN A 71 3.24 11.82 7.65
CA ASN A 71 1.78 11.78 7.59
C ASN A 71 1.28 10.36 7.31
N CYS A 72 -0.04 10.18 7.42
CA CYS A 72 -0.74 8.97 7.02
C CYS A 72 -2.05 9.31 6.29
N PRO A 73 -2.00 9.87 5.06
CA PRO A 73 -3.19 10.22 4.28
C PRO A 73 -3.95 8.99 3.79
N LEU A 74 -5.25 9.20 3.54
CA LEU A 74 -6.04 8.35 2.65
C LEU A 74 -5.69 8.71 1.21
N ILE A 75 -5.18 7.76 0.44
CA ILE A 75 -4.65 7.99 -0.91
C ILE A 75 -5.54 7.41 -2.02
N ALA A 76 -6.41 6.46 -1.71
CA ALA A 76 -7.31 5.87 -2.71
C ALA A 76 -8.61 5.35 -2.08
N LEU A 77 -9.66 5.36 -2.90
CA LEU A 77 -10.94 4.72 -2.67
C LEU A 77 -11.11 3.66 -3.77
N GLY A 78 -10.94 2.39 -3.43
CA GLY A 78 -11.09 1.26 -4.36
C GLY A 78 -12.47 0.61 -4.25
N ASP A 79 -12.73 -0.39 -5.07
CA ASP A 79 -14.06 -1.03 -5.18
C ASP A 79 -14.53 -1.69 -3.87
N SER A 80 -13.60 -2.19 -3.05
CA SER A 80 -13.91 -2.88 -1.78
C SER A 80 -13.00 -2.46 -0.62
N ALA A 81 -12.23 -1.37 -0.79
CA ALA A 81 -11.25 -0.95 0.20
C ALA A 81 -10.97 0.55 0.14
N VAL A 82 -10.54 1.09 1.28
CA VAL A 82 -9.92 2.40 1.42
C VAL A 82 -8.42 2.22 1.65
N THR A 83 -7.58 2.96 0.94
CA THR A 83 -6.11 2.86 1.08
C THR A 83 -5.57 4.01 1.91
N LEU A 84 -4.97 3.70 3.06
CA LEU A 84 -4.12 4.60 3.84
C LEU A 84 -2.67 4.43 3.42
N SER A 85 -1.86 5.50 3.46
CA SER A 85 -0.43 5.44 3.17
C SER A 85 0.34 6.15 4.26
N LEU A 86 1.00 5.38 5.13
CA LEU A 86 1.91 5.91 6.13
C LEU A 86 3.24 6.31 5.46
N ARG A 87 3.77 7.48 5.83
CA ARG A 87 5.07 7.98 5.37
C ARG A 87 5.93 8.36 6.55
N ALA A 88 7.12 7.76 6.63
CA ALA A 88 8.07 8.00 7.71
C ALA A 88 9.51 8.10 7.20
N TRP A 89 10.27 9.08 7.69
CA TRP A 89 11.69 9.22 7.37
C TRP A 89 12.54 8.26 8.20
N CYS A 90 13.48 7.60 7.53
CA CYS A 90 14.48 6.70 8.11
C CYS A 90 15.88 7.19 7.73
N ALA A 91 16.91 6.70 8.43
CA ALA A 91 18.27 7.19 8.24
C ALA A 91 18.88 6.82 6.88
N ASN A 92 18.45 5.69 6.30
CA ASN A 92 18.88 5.21 4.99
C ASN A 92 17.83 4.30 4.34
N ALA A 93 18.03 3.94 3.08
CA ALA A 93 17.10 3.08 2.32
C ALA A 93 16.94 1.67 2.91
N GLY A 94 18.00 1.07 3.45
CA GLY A 94 17.93 -0.24 4.09
C GLY A 94 17.06 -0.22 5.34
N ASP A 95 17.22 0.81 6.17
CA ASP A 95 16.37 1.03 7.35
C ASP A 95 14.90 1.26 6.94
N ALA A 96 14.66 2.04 5.89
CA ALA A 96 13.31 2.30 5.39
C ALA A 96 12.60 1.01 4.95
N SER A 97 13.30 0.12 4.23
CA SER A 97 12.74 -1.19 3.84
C SER A 97 12.51 -2.10 5.06
N GLN A 98 13.42 -2.12 6.02
CA GLN A 98 13.23 -2.90 7.27
C GLN A 98 12.00 -2.42 8.05
N VAL A 99 11.84 -1.09 8.17
CA VAL A 99 10.66 -0.47 8.81
C VAL A 99 9.40 -0.88 8.08
N GLU A 100 9.37 -0.79 6.75
CA GLU A 100 8.21 -1.17 5.95
C GLU A 100 7.78 -2.63 6.23
N PHE A 101 8.72 -3.59 6.18
CA PHE A 101 8.43 -4.99 6.43
C PHE A 101 7.97 -5.24 7.88
N ALA A 102 8.66 -4.66 8.85
CA ALA A 102 8.32 -4.82 10.27
C ALA A 102 6.95 -4.20 10.60
N LEU A 103 6.59 -3.10 9.94
CA LEU A 103 5.27 -2.49 10.10
C LEU A 103 4.19 -3.38 9.50
N TYR A 104 4.35 -3.95 8.31
CA TYR A 104 3.34 -4.86 7.73
C TYR A 104 2.98 -6.01 8.68
N GLU A 105 3.97 -6.65 9.29
CA GLU A 105 3.74 -7.75 10.24
C GLU A 105 2.97 -7.26 11.48
N GLN A 106 3.40 -6.15 12.08
CA GLN A 106 2.75 -5.60 13.28
C GLN A 106 1.33 -5.09 13.02
N ILE A 107 1.09 -4.53 11.83
CA ILE A 107 -0.21 -3.96 11.44
C ILE A 107 -1.27 -5.04 11.44
N ILE A 108 -0.99 -6.21 10.87
CA ILE A 108 -1.95 -7.32 10.82
C ILE A 108 -2.42 -7.69 12.23
N ASP A 109 -1.50 -7.86 13.16
CA ASP A 109 -1.81 -8.26 14.53
C ASP A 109 -2.56 -7.15 15.28
N ARG A 110 -2.12 -5.89 15.15
CA ARG A 110 -2.78 -4.75 15.80
C ARG A 110 -4.17 -4.49 15.26
N TYR A 111 -4.37 -4.61 13.95
CA TYR A 111 -5.67 -4.39 13.34
C TYR A 111 -6.67 -5.46 13.77
N ARG A 112 -6.25 -6.73 13.82
CA ARG A 112 -7.07 -7.81 14.37
C ARG A 112 -7.47 -7.56 15.82
N GLN A 113 -6.52 -7.13 16.67
CA GLN A 113 -6.81 -6.79 18.08
C GLN A 113 -7.75 -5.59 18.21
N ALA A 114 -7.66 -4.61 17.31
CA ALA A 114 -8.45 -3.39 17.32
C ALA A 114 -9.82 -3.51 16.64
N GLY A 115 -10.13 -4.66 16.03
CA GLY A 115 -11.35 -4.90 15.27
C GLY A 115 -11.38 -4.17 13.92
N ILE A 116 -10.22 -3.86 13.35
CA ILE A 116 -10.09 -3.25 12.02
C ILE A 116 -10.02 -4.36 11.00
N GLU A 117 -10.98 -4.37 10.08
CA GLU A 117 -11.12 -5.40 9.07
C GLU A 117 -10.22 -5.09 7.87
N LEU A 118 -9.34 -6.03 7.55
CA LEU A 118 -8.59 -6.01 6.31
C LEU A 118 -9.50 -6.54 5.19
N PRO A 119 -9.65 -5.80 4.08
CA PRO A 119 -10.60 -6.14 3.05
C PRO A 119 -10.11 -7.37 2.30
N TYR A 120 -11.03 -8.31 2.10
CA TYR A 120 -10.89 -9.39 1.12
C TYR A 120 -11.82 -9.08 -0.05
N PRO A 121 -11.49 -9.48 -1.29
CA PRO A 121 -12.39 -9.26 -2.42
C PRO A 121 -13.71 -10.00 -2.20
N TYR A 122 -14.82 -9.27 -2.16
CA TYR A 122 -16.17 -9.83 -2.10
C TYR A 122 -17.03 -9.26 -3.23
N SER A 123 -17.87 -10.11 -3.82
CA SER A 123 -18.83 -9.73 -4.86
C SER A 123 -20.24 -9.84 -4.30
N ASN A 124 -21.01 -8.76 -4.37
CA ASN A 124 -22.43 -8.81 -4.03
C ASN A 124 -23.22 -9.32 -5.24
N VAL A 125 -23.95 -10.43 -5.08
CA VAL A 125 -24.80 -11.00 -6.14
C VAL A 125 -26.26 -10.75 -5.76
N VAL A 126 -26.92 -9.85 -6.49
CA VAL A 126 -28.35 -9.59 -6.35
C VAL A 126 -29.09 -10.50 -7.34
N LEU A 127 -29.80 -11.51 -6.83
CA LEU A 127 -30.64 -12.38 -7.65
C LEU A 127 -32.00 -11.73 -7.87
N HIS A 128 -32.24 -11.23 -9.08
CA HIS A 128 -33.57 -10.84 -9.51
C HIS A 128 -34.33 -12.08 -9.98
N GLN A 129 -35.30 -12.55 -9.20
CA GLN A 129 -36.19 -13.62 -9.65
C GLN A 129 -37.11 -13.04 -10.72
N ALA A 130 -36.93 -13.49 -11.97
CA ALA A 130 -37.84 -13.14 -13.05
C ALA A 130 -39.25 -13.63 -12.69
N ALA A 131 -40.22 -12.72 -12.70
CA ALA A 131 -41.62 -13.06 -12.50
C ALA A 131 -42.01 -14.14 -13.52
N ALA A 132 -42.54 -15.26 -13.03
CA ALA A 132 -43.01 -16.35 -13.88
C ALA A 132 -44.00 -15.79 -14.91
N SER A 133 -43.66 -15.90 -16.19
CA SER A 133 -44.56 -15.57 -17.29
C SER A 133 -45.83 -16.39 -17.11
N GLN A 134 -46.94 -15.72 -16.80
CA GLN A 134 -48.25 -16.34 -16.78
C GLN A 134 -48.58 -16.75 -18.22
N ALA A 135 -48.38 -18.03 -18.54
CA ALA A 135 -48.96 -18.65 -19.71
C ALA A 135 -50.49 -18.61 -19.53
N ALA A 136 -51.17 -17.73 -20.27
CA ALA A 136 -52.61 -17.77 -20.39
C ALA A 136 -53.01 -19.08 -21.09
N PRO A 137 -53.97 -19.86 -20.56
CA PRO A 137 -54.55 -20.95 -21.32
C PRO A 137 -55.47 -20.35 -22.38
N GLU A 138 -55.07 -20.42 -23.65
CA GLU A 138 -56.00 -20.31 -24.77
C GLU A 138 -56.90 -21.57 -24.74
N ASN A 139 -58.01 -21.49 -24.01
CA ASN A 139 -59.11 -22.45 -24.15
C ASN A 139 -59.96 -22.05 -25.34
N GLY A 140 -59.98 -22.91 -26.36
CA GLY A 140 -60.93 -22.84 -27.46
C GLY A 140 -62.34 -23.27 -27.05
N ALA A 141 -63.33 -22.56 -27.59
CA ALA A 141 -64.61 -23.05 -28.12
C ALA A 141 -65.37 -21.85 -28.73
#